data_AF-A0AAZ1WWZ5-F1
#
_entry.id   AF-A0AAZ1WWZ5-F1
#
_cell.length_a   1.000
_cell.length_b   1.000
_cell.length_c   1.000
_cell.angle_alpha   90.00
_cell.angle_beta   90.00
_cell.angle_gamma   90.00
#
_symmetry.space_group_name_H-M   'P 1'
#
loop_
_entity.id
_entity.type
_entity.pdbx_description
1 polymer ?
#
loop_
_entity_poly.entity_id
_entity_poly.type
_entity_poly.pdbx_seq_one_letter_code
_entity_poly.pdbx_strand_id
1 'polypeptide(L)'
;TGVCVLLLSALTVSAVSLTVSPNLQQFFTGASVSLTCEGQLGSDGWTVKRDTGSGTESCGAGGRGFGRFSGSSCLFDEFKPVSGVYWCEGEAGEKSEEVNITVSGKDVILEIPALPVRTGSDVTLCCKKKTGGTAAAYFFFNGRPLRPKSEKNITINVQQSDEGLYWCATDEF
;
A
#
# COMPACT_ATOMS: atom_id res chain seq x y z
N THR A 1 -4.46 11.35 5.46
CA THR A 1 -4.78 9.95 5.15
C THR A 1 -3.73 9.09 5.80
N GLY A 2 -4.18 8.05 6.48
CA GLY A 2 -3.35 7.28 7.38
C GLY A 2 -3.10 5.87 6.88
N VAL A 3 -1.83 5.46 6.92
CA VAL A 3 -1.40 4.07 6.78
C VAL A 3 -1.88 3.25 7.99
N CYS A 4 -2.61 2.16 7.72
CA CYS A 4 -2.85 1.11 8.72
C CYS A 4 -1.86 -0.02 8.42
N VAL A 5 -1.04 -0.40 9.40
CA VAL A 5 -0.26 -1.63 9.36
C VAL A 5 -1.10 -2.63 10.14
N LEU A 6 -1.54 -3.70 9.50
CA LEU A 6 -2.30 -4.76 10.17
C LEU A 6 -1.33 -5.91 10.48
N LEU A 7 -1.08 -6.20 11.75
CA LEU A 7 -0.36 -7.39 12.17
C LEU A 7 -1.18 -8.65 11.98
N LEU A 8 -0.48 -9.74 11.65
CA LEU A 8 -1.01 -11.09 11.60
C LEU A 8 -1.27 -11.59 13.03
N SER A 9 -2.33 -11.10 13.67
CA SER A 9 -2.92 -11.77 14.83
C SER A 9 -3.73 -12.96 14.32
N ALA A 10 -3.32 -14.18 14.71
CA ALA A 10 -3.91 -15.43 14.27
C ALA A 10 -5.43 -15.51 14.54
N LEU A 11 -6.24 -15.32 13.49
CA LEU A 11 -7.51 -15.99 13.22
C LEU A 11 -7.88 -15.66 11.76
N THR A 12 -8.05 -16.69 10.92
CA THR A 12 -8.28 -16.66 9.45
C THR A 12 -7.14 -16.07 8.60
N VAL A 13 -6.10 -16.86 8.31
CA VAL A 13 -5.34 -16.62 7.06
C VAL A 13 -6.30 -16.93 5.92
N SER A 14 -6.76 -15.90 5.21
CA SER A 14 -7.52 -16.11 3.98
C SER A 14 -6.69 -16.97 3.03
N ALA A 15 -7.34 -17.89 2.32
CA ALA A 15 -6.66 -18.77 1.37
C ALA A 15 -5.96 -18.01 0.24
N VAL A 16 -6.38 -16.74 0.04
CA VAL A 16 -5.89 -15.79 -0.94
C VAL A 16 -5.49 -14.49 -0.25
N SER A 17 -4.32 -13.97 -0.61
CA SER A 17 -3.79 -12.68 -0.21
C SER A 17 -3.71 -11.72 -1.40
N LEU A 18 -3.79 -10.42 -1.13
CA LEU A 18 -3.55 -9.37 -2.11
C LEU A 18 -2.05 -9.04 -2.15
N THR A 19 -1.44 -9.06 -3.33
CA THR A 19 -0.07 -8.59 -3.55
C THR A 19 -0.06 -7.26 -4.30
N VAL A 20 0.89 -6.39 -3.96
CA VAL A 20 1.08 -5.07 -4.57
C VAL A 20 2.46 -5.00 -5.19
N SER A 21 2.53 -4.63 -6.47
CA SER A 21 3.78 -4.47 -7.21
C SER A 21 3.88 -3.08 -7.86
N PRO A 22 4.96 -2.32 -7.59
CA PRO A 22 6.00 -2.60 -6.58
C PRO A 22 5.42 -2.61 -5.15
N ASN A 23 6.09 -3.32 -4.22
CA ASN A 23 5.64 -3.44 -2.82
C ASN A 23 5.84 -2.11 -2.05
N LEU A 24 5.01 -1.13 -2.37
CA LEU A 24 4.99 0.21 -1.82
C LEU A 24 3.57 0.58 -1.43
N GLN A 25 3.43 1.23 -0.29
CA GLN A 25 2.14 1.71 0.17
C GLN A 25 1.76 3.09 -0.37
N GLN A 26 2.78 3.89 -0.72
CA GLN A 26 2.61 5.23 -1.25
C GLN A 26 3.12 5.29 -2.67
N PHE A 27 2.38 5.98 -3.53
CA PHE A 27 2.71 6.16 -4.94
C PHE A 27 2.57 7.62 -5.34
N PHE A 28 3.35 8.01 -6.36
CA PHE A 28 3.11 9.28 -7.05
C PHE A 28 1.89 9.19 -7.96
N THR A 29 1.28 10.35 -8.21
CA THR A 29 0.29 10.47 -9.30
C THR A 29 0.91 10.02 -10.63
N GLY A 30 0.21 9.15 -11.36
CA GLY A 30 0.70 8.57 -12.62
C GLY A 30 1.66 7.38 -12.47
N ALA A 31 1.88 6.88 -11.25
CA ALA A 31 2.62 5.64 -11.06
C ALA A 31 1.83 4.42 -11.58
N SER A 32 2.53 3.47 -12.19
CA SER A 32 1.97 2.17 -12.53
C SER A 32 1.98 1.26 -11.30
N VAL A 33 0.83 0.67 -11.01
CA VAL A 33 0.63 -0.25 -9.86
C VAL A 33 -0.10 -1.48 -10.37
N SER A 34 0.43 -2.65 -9.99
CA SER A 34 -0.16 -3.95 -10.25
C SER A 34 -0.63 -4.56 -8.95
N LEU A 35 -1.89 -5.00 -8.91
CA LEU A 35 -2.51 -5.71 -7.81
C LEU A 35 -2.88 -7.13 -8.25
N THR A 36 -2.54 -8.13 -7.45
CA THR A 36 -2.80 -9.53 -7.82
C THR A 36 -3.35 -10.30 -6.63
N CYS A 37 -4.36 -11.14 -6.88
CA CYS A 37 -4.84 -12.11 -5.90
C CYS A 37 -3.99 -13.38 -6.01
N GLU A 38 -3.33 -13.77 -4.93
CA GLU A 38 -2.46 -14.94 -4.87
C GLU A 38 -2.96 -15.89 -3.78
N GLY A 39 -3.28 -17.13 -4.16
CA GLY A 39 -3.69 -18.19 -3.25
C GLY A 39 -2.81 -19.42 -3.35
N GLN A 40 -2.67 -20.16 -2.24
CA GLN A 40 -1.85 -21.37 -2.21
C GLN A 40 -2.37 -22.48 -3.14
N LEU A 41 -3.68 -22.47 -3.44
CA LEU A 41 -4.37 -23.44 -4.31
C LEU A 41 -4.86 -22.78 -5.62
N GLY A 42 -4.35 -21.59 -5.95
CA GLY A 42 -4.86 -20.74 -7.03
C GLY A 42 -5.78 -19.64 -6.52
N SER A 43 -6.15 -18.71 -7.42
CA SER A 43 -7.00 -17.56 -7.15
C SER A 43 -8.17 -17.44 -8.15
N ASP A 44 -8.53 -18.55 -8.79
CA ASP A 44 -9.69 -18.62 -9.67
C ASP A 44 -10.96 -18.23 -8.90
N GLY A 45 -11.80 -17.38 -9.49
CA GLY A 45 -12.99 -16.83 -8.84
C GLY A 45 -12.73 -15.65 -7.88
N TRP A 46 -11.48 -15.23 -7.69
CA TRP A 46 -11.15 -14.05 -6.88
C TRP A 46 -11.00 -12.80 -7.73
N THR A 47 -11.56 -11.70 -7.26
CA THR A 47 -11.50 -10.40 -7.94
C THR A 47 -10.90 -9.34 -7.03
N VAL A 48 -9.98 -8.53 -7.56
CA VAL A 48 -9.48 -7.35 -6.85
C VAL A 48 -10.60 -6.30 -6.75
N LYS A 49 -10.86 -5.86 -5.52
CA LYS A 49 -11.82 -4.81 -5.16
C LYS A 49 -11.09 -3.58 -4.64
N ARG A 50 -11.78 -2.44 -4.70
CA ARG A 50 -11.32 -1.16 -4.15
C ARG A 50 -12.47 -0.45 -3.47
N ASP A 51 -12.19 0.20 -2.35
CA ASP A 51 -13.03 1.24 -1.75
C ASP A 51 -12.27 2.57 -1.67
N THR A 52 -12.90 3.66 -2.10
CA THR A 52 -12.34 5.03 -2.08
C THR A 52 -13.12 5.99 -1.18
N GLY A 53 -14.10 5.49 -0.43
CA GLY A 53 -15.07 6.26 0.34
C GLY A 53 -16.28 6.72 -0.47
N SER A 54 -16.20 6.73 -1.81
CA SER A 54 -17.35 7.01 -2.70
C SER A 54 -18.10 5.75 -3.14
N GLY A 55 -17.63 4.57 -2.73
CA GLY A 55 -18.20 3.28 -3.08
C GLY A 55 -17.15 2.23 -3.39
N THR A 56 -17.62 0.99 -3.51
CA THR A 56 -16.79 -0.18 -3.83
C THR A 56 -16.82 -0.48 -5.33
N GLU A 57 -15.66 -0.72 -5.92
CA GLU A 57 -15.48 -1.03 -7.34
C GLU A 57 -14.70 -2.33 -7.54
N SER A 58 -15.01 -3.04 -8.62
CA SER A 58 -14.26 -4.23 -9.05
C SER A 58 -13.30 -3.89 -10.18
N CYS A 59 -12.12 -4.52 -10.16
CA CYS A 59 -11.19 -4.40 -11.29
C CYS A 59 -11.80 -4.97 -12.58
N GLY A 60 -11.59 -4.29 -13.70
CA GLY A 60 -12.01 -4.74 -15.04
C GLY A 60 -13.52 -4.83 -15.28
N ALA A 61 -14.38 -4.47 -14.32
CA ALA A 61 -15.83 -4.54 -14.46
C ALA A 61 -16.32 -3.74 -15.69
N GLY A 62 -16.85 -4.44 -16.69
CA GLY A 62 -17.43 -3.85 -17.91
C GLY A 62 -16.49 -2.93 -18.71
N GLY A 63 -15.17 -3.11 -18.60
CA GLY A 63 -14.17 -2.21 -19.20
C GLY A 63 -14.15 -0.79 -18.61
N ARG A 64 -14.83 -0.58 -17.47
CA ARG A 64 -14.96 0.70 -16.76
C ARG A 64 -14.61 0.61 -15.27
N GLY A 65 -14.24 -0.57 -14.78
CA GLY A 65 -13.68 -0.73 -13.45
C GLY A 65 -12.43 0.11 -13.26
N PHE A 66 -11.95 0.23 -12.03
CA PHE A 66 -10.84 1.13 -11.71
C PHE A 66 -9.47 0.74 -12.30
N GLY A 67 -9.39 -0.43 -12.91
CA GLY A 67 -8.19 -0.97 -13.52
C GLY A 67 -8.55 -1.95 -14.63
N ARG A 68 -7.53 -2.37 -15.37
CA ARG A 68 -7.60 -3.36 -16.44
C ARG A 68 -6.89 -4.64 -16.05
N PHE A 69 -7.40 -5.77 -16.52
CA PHE A 69 -6.70 -7.03 -16.35
C PHE A 69 -5.51 -7.12 -17.30
N SER A 70 -4.40 -7.64 -16.77
CA SER A 70 -3.22 -8.07 -17.52
C SER A 70 -2.82 -9.45 -16.97
N GLY A 71 -3.33 -10.51 -17.61
CA GLY A 71 -3.28 -11.85 -17.02
C GLY A 71 -4.14 -11.92 -15.75
N SER A 72 -3.59 -12.46 -14.67
CA SER A 72 -4.22 -12.51 -13.34
C SER A 72 -4.10 -11.20 -12.54
N SER A 73 -3.35 -10.22 -13.06
CA SER A 73 -3.11 -8.96 -12.37
C SER A 73 -4.11 -7.88 -12.78
N CYS A 74 -4.54 -7.09 -11.80
CA CYS A 74 -5.23 -5.83 -11.99
C CYS A 74 -4.21 -4.68 -12.08
N LEU A 75 -4.07 -4.11 -13.26
CA LEU A 75 -3.27 -2.90 -13.45
C LEU A 75 -4.16 -1.67 -13.28
N PHE A 76 -3.71 -0.71 -12.48
CA PHE A 76 -4.36 0.59 -12.46
C PHE A 76 -4.38 1.19 -13.87
N ASP A 77 -5.47 1.88 -14.21
CA ASP A 77 -5.50 2.64 -15.45
C ASP A 77 -4.41 3.71 -15.40
N GLU A 78 -3.74 3.93 -16.54
CA GLU A 78 -2.40 4.54 -16.67
C GLU A 78 -2.29 5.96 -16.09
N PHE A 79 -3.42 6.56 -15.71
CA PHE A 79 -3.51 7.94 -15.27
C PHE A 79 -4.14 8.14 -13.89
N LYS A 80 -4.64 7.09 -13.21
CA LYS A 80 -5.37 7.29 -11.93
C LYS A 80 -5.21 6.13 -10.93
N PRO A 81 -3.99 5.89 -10.39
CA PRO A 81 -3.91 5.36 -9.03
C PRO A 81 -4.78 6.26 -8.13
N VAL A 82 -5.68 5.68 -7.35
CA VAL A 82 -6.51 6.44 -6.38
C VAL A 82 -6.20 5.94 -4.98
N SER A 83 -6.09 6.86 -4.02
CA SER A 83 -5.99 6.48 -2.62
C SER A 83 -7.23 5.69 -2.19
N GLY A 84 -7.04 4.61 -1.46
CA GLY A 84 -8.15 3.76 -1.06
C GLY A 84 -7.70 2.49 -0.38
N VAL A 85 -8.69 1.68 -0.02
CA VAL A 85 -8.52 0.34 0.55
C VAL A 85 -8.74 -0.68 -0.55
N TYR A 86 -7.85 -1.67 -0.63
CA TYR A 86 -7.85 -2.69 -1.67
C TYR A 86 -7.83 -4.08 -1.03
N TRP A 87 -8.57 -5.03 -1.60
CA TRP A 87 -8.60 -6.43 -1.16
C TRP A 87 -8.96 -7.36 -2.31
N CYS A 88 -8.79 -8.66 -2.11
CA CYS A 88 -9.31 -9.72 -2.97
C CYS A 88 -10.63 -10.24 -2.40
N GLU A 89 -11.63 -10.42 -3.26
CA GLU A 89 -12.95 -10.93 -2.89
C GLU A 89 -13.32 -12.16 -3.73
N GLY A 90 -13.71 -13.24 -3.04
CA GLY A 90 -14.18 -14.48 -3.65
C GLY A 90 -15.66 -14.45 -4.01
N GLU A 91 -16.12 -15.42 -4.82
CA GLU A 91 -17.51 -15.48 -5.30
C GLU A 91 -18.55 -15.69 -4.18
N ALA A 92 -18.17 -16.34 -3.08
CA ALA A 92 -19.04 -16.52 -1.92
C ALA A 92 -18.93 -15.35 -0.92
N GLY A 93 -18.23 -14.28 -1.29
CA GLY A 93 -18.08 -13.06 -0.49
C GLY A 93 -16.94 -13.11 0.53
N GLU A 94 -16.05 -14.11 0.43
CA GLU A 94 -14.83 -14.16 1.24
C GLU A 94 -13.91 -12.97 0.91
N LYS A 95 -13.19 -12.46 1.92
CA LYS A 95 -12.26 -11.33 1.74
C LYS A 95 -10.86 -11.68 2.19
N SER A 96 -9.85 -11.22 1.45
CA SER A 96 -8.46 -11.19 1.92
C SER A 96 -8.26 -10.09 2.95
N GLU A 97 -7.04 -9.98 3.46
CA GLU A 97 -6.58 -8.77 4.13
C GLU A 97 -6.72 -7.51 3.25
N GLU A 98 -6.87 -6.38 3.92
CA GLU A 98 -7.00 -5.07 3.31
C GLU A 98 -5.64 -4.37 3.23
N VAL A 99 -5.36 -3.78 2.07
CA VAL A 99 -4.16 -2.99 1.84
C VAL A 99 -4.56 -1.54 1.57
N ASN A 100 -4.01 -0.63 2.36
CA ASN A 100 -4.19 0.79 2.19
C ASN A 100 -3.18 1.33 1.19
N ILE A 101 -3.62 1.95 0.11
CA ILE A 101 -2.75 2.62 -0.86
C ILE A 101 -2.99 4.11 -0.80
N THR A 102 -1.91 4.89 -0.75
CA THR A 102 -1.98 6.37 -0.79
C THR A 102 -1.32 6.90 -2.05
N VAL A 103 -2.01 7.79 -2.74
CA VAL A 103 -1.53 8.45 -3.95
C VAL A 103 -1.30 9.92 -3.65
N SER A 104 -0.08 10.37 -3.95
CA SER A 104 0.39 11.70 -3.61
C SER A 104 0.76 12.51 -4.85
N GLY A 105 0.32 13.76 -4.87
CA GLY A 105 0.78 14.78 -5.82
C GLY A 105 2.03 15.54 -5.34
N LYS A 106 2.56 15.22 -4.16
CA LYS A 106 3.72 15.90 -3.55
C LYS A 106 5.03 15.55 -4.29
N ASP A 107 6.09 16.29 -3.97
CA ASP A 107 7.43 16.07 -4.52
C ASP A 107 8.16 14.86 -3.91
N VAL A 108 7.67 14.37 -2.77
CA VAL A 108 8.19 13.16 -2.11
C VAL A 108 7.08 12.21 -1.67
N ILE A 109 7.42 10.92 -1.60
CA ILE A 109 6.63 9.86 -0.98
C ILE A 109 7.53 9.04 -0.06
N LEU A 110 6.92 8.39 0.93
CA LEU A 110 7.62 7.42 1.77
C LEU A 110 7.59 6.05 1.09
N GLU A 111 8.77 5.47 0.84
CA GLU A 111 8.90 4.06 0.52
C GLU A 111 8.76 3.25 1.82
N ILE A 112 7.58 2.65 1.99
CA ILE A 112 7.21 1.73 3.06
C ILE A 112 6.45 0.55 2.44
N PRO A 113 6.68 -0.71 2.87
CA PRO A 113 5.98 -1.86 2.33
C PRO A 113 4.45 -1.71 2.42
N ALA A 114 3.74 -2.16 1.39
CA ALA A 114 2.27 -2.18 1.39
C ALA A 114 1.72 -3.33 2.23
N LEU A 115 2.42 -4.46 2.24
CA LEU A 115 2.00 -5.67 2.93
C LEU A 115 2.44 -5.64 4.40
N PRO A 116 1.65 -6.25 5.30
CA PRO A 116 2.02 -6.49 6.69
C PRO A 116 3.45 -7.03 6.84
N VAL A 117 4.19 -6.43 7.78
CA VAL A 117 5.52 -6.88 8.17
C VAL A 117 5.44 -7.59 9.51
N ARG A 118 6.22 -8.66 9.69
CA ARG A 118 6.24 -9.42 10.96
C ARG A 118 6.95 -8.61 12.06
N THR A 119 6.40 -8.68 13.27
CA THR A 119 7.07 -8.17 14.48
C THR A 119 8.50 -8.71 14.60
N GLY A 120 9.43 -7.84 14.96
CA GLY A 120 10.87 -8.12 15.05
C GLY A 120 11.63 -7.97 13.74
N SER A 121 10.95 -7.74 12.61
CA SER A 121 11.64 -7.47 11.33
C SER A 121 12.18 -6.05 11.29
N ASP A 122 13.29 -5.85 10.59
CA ASP A 122 13.80 -4.51 10.32
C ASP A 122 13.23 -3.95 9.02
N VAL A 123 12.65 -2.76 9.09
CA VAL A 123 12.12 -2.01 7.93
C VAL A 123 12.88 -0.72 7.77
N THR A 124 13.42 -0.50 6.58
CA THR A 124 14.11 0.75 6.23
C THR A 124 13.15 1.67 5.49
N LEU A 125 12.87 2.81 6.09
CA LEU A 125 12.05 3.89 5.57
C LEU A 125 12.93 4.84 4.74
N CYS A 126 12.53 5.08 3.49
CA CYS A 126 13.22 5.98 2.57
C CYS A 126 12.25 7.02 2.01
N CYS A 127 12.66 8.29 1.98
CA CYS A 127 11.87 9.34 1.35
C CYS A 127 12.31 9.51 -0.11
N LYS A 128 11.46 9.12 -1.06
CA LYS A 128 11.78 9.14 -2.48
C LYS A 128 11.28 10.41 -3.14
N LYS A 129 12.09 11.01 -4.00
CA LYS A 129 11.71 12.18 -4.81
C LYS A 129 10.98 11.75 -6.07
N LYS A 130 10.03 12.58 -6.51
CA LYS A 130 9.32 12.42 -7.78
C LYS A 130 10.27 12.42 -8.98
N THR A 131 11.32 13.22 -8.91
CA THR A 131 12.40 13.30 -9.92
C THR A 131 13.41 12.15 -9.84
N GLY A 132 13.23 11.23 -8.89
CA GLY A 132 14.12 10.09 -8.66
C GLY A 132 15.15 10.31 -7.55
N GLY A 133 15.60 9.19 -6.97
CA GLY A 133 16.55 9.15 -5.87
C GLY A 133 15.95 9.50 -4.50
N THR A 134 16.77 9.35 -3.46
CA THR A 134 16.37 9.52 -2.06
C THR A 134 16.68 10.93 -1.53
N ALA A 135 15.67 11.59 -0.97
CA ALA A 135 15.82 12.87 -0.28
C ALA A 135 16.38 12.67 1.13
N ALA A 136 17.12 13.68 1.63
CA ALA A 136 17.22 13.82 3.08
C ALA A 136 15.89 14.42 3.55
N ALA A 137 15.26 13.81 4.55
CA ALA A 137 13.90 14.14 4.94
C ALA A 137 13.68 13.94 6.44
N TYR A 138 12.68 14.63 6.96
CA TYR A 138 12.07 14.37 8.25
C TYR A 138 11.04 13.27 8.10
N PHE A 139 11.07 12.30 9.01
CA PHE A 139 10.16 11.15 9.01
C PHE A 139 9.21 11.25 10.20
N PHE A 140 7.95 10.94 9.96
CA PHE A 140 6.89 11.11 10.94
C PHE A 140 6.12 9.80 11.13
N PHE A 141 5.75 9.54 12.37
CA PHE A 141 4.85 8.47 12.79
C PHE A 141 3.74 9.06 13.64
N ASN A 142 2.48 8.85 13.24
CA ASN A 142 1.29 9.37 13.93
C ASN A 142 1.39 10.89 14.24
N GLY A 143 1.94 11.64 13.29
CA GLY A 143 2.10 13.10 13.39
C GLY A 143 3.29 13.56 14.25
N ARG A 144 4.10 12.65 14.78
CA ARG A 144 5.30 12.97 15.58
C ARG A 144 6.57 12.63 14.81
N PRO A 145 7.64 13.43 14.91
CA PRO A 145 8.90 13.11 14.27
C PRO A 145 9.53 11.85 14.89
N LEU A 146 10.00 10.92 14.06
CA LEU A 146 10.73 9.72 14.47
C LEU A 146 12.16 10.04 14.93
N ARG A 147 12.75 11.11 14.38
CA ARG A 147 14.10 11.60 14.69
C ARG A 147 14.10 13.13 14.72
N PRO A 148 15.02 13.76 15.48
CA PRO A 148 15.04 15.23 15.63
C PRO A 148 15.66 15.96 14.43
N LYS A 149 16.25 15.26 13.47
CA LYS A 149 16.92 15.86 12.30
C LYS A 149 16.52 15.10 11.03
N SER A 150 16.72 15.74 9.88
CA SER A 150 16.54 15.09 8.59
C SER A 150 17.59 13.99 8.40
N GLU A 151 17.16 12.83 7.91
CA GLU A 151 18.04 11.70 7.58
C GLU A 151 17.77 11.20 6.16
N LYS A 152 18.70 10.42 5.58
CA LYS A 152 18.50 9.82 4.25
C LYS A 152 17.58 8.62 4.30
N ASN A 153 17.62 7.86 5.38
CA ASN A 153 16.77 6.73 5.67
C ASN A 153 16.69 6.55 7.19
N ILE A 154 15.69 5.82 7.66
CA ILE A 154 15.59 5.37 9.05
C ILE A 154 15.25 3.89 9.02
N THR A 155 15.97 3.08 9.79
CA THR A 155 15.58 1.68 10.03
C THR A 155 14.86 1.59 11.36
N ILE A 156 13.69 0.97 11.35
CA ILE A 156 12.89 0.64 12.54
C ILE A 156 12.84 -0.87 12.71
N ASN A 157 12.90 -1.33 13.95
CA ASN A 157 12.60 -2.71 14.29
C ASN A 157 11.11 -2.81 14.63
N VAL A 158 10.34 -3.50 13.78
CA VAL A 158 8.87 -3.46 13.80
C VAL A 158 8.32 -4.09 15.07
N GLN A 159 7.52 -3.33 15.81
CA GLN A 159 6.74 -3.79 16.97
C GLN A 159 5.24 -3.60 16.73
N GLN A 160 4.40 -4.23 17.55
CA GLN A 160 2.94 -4.03 17.46
C GLN A 160 2.52 -2.56 17.67
N SER A 161 3.26 -1.82 18.48
CA SER A 161 3.02 -0.38 18.70
C SER A 161 3.34 0.49 17.49
N ASP A 162 4.04 -0.05 16.49
CA ASP A 162 4.48 0.70 15.32
C ASP A 162 3.42 0.72 14.21
N GLU A 163 2.24 0.17 14.47
CA GLU A 163 1.08 0.30 13.59
C GLU A 163 0.55 1.74 13.58
N GLY A 164 0.52 2.35 12.40
CA GLY A 164 0.00 3.71 12.25
C GLY A 164 0.53 4.47 11.05
N LEU A 165 0.33 5.79 11.09
CA LEU A 165 0.46 6.64 9.93
C LEU A 165 1.90 7.11 9.74
N TYR A 166 2.55 6.63 8.67
CA TYR A 166 3.90 7.06 8.30
C TYR A 166 3.90 8.01 7.11
N TRP A 167 4.76 9.03 7.15
CA TRP A 167 5.02 9.92 6.02
C TRP A 167 6.37 10.63 6.20
N CYS A 168 6.85 11.28 5.13
CA CYS A 168 8.07 12.08 5.16
C CYS A 168 7.88 13.45 4.48
N ALA A 169 8.76 14.40 4.82
CA ALA A 169 8.83 15.71 4.19
C ALA A 169 10.27 16.24 4.16
N THR A 170 10.58 17.10 3.19
CA THR A 170 11.91 17.72 3.05
C THR A 170 12.10 18.97 3.90
N ASP A 171 11.01 19.60 4.32
CA ASP A 171 11.00 20.82 5.13
C ASP A 171 10.42 20.52 6.53
N GLU A 172 10.91 21.22 7.56
CA GLU A 172 10.27 21.23 8.89
C GLU A 172 8.97 22.06 8.82
N PHE A 173 7.88 21.52 9.38
CA PHE A 173 6.62 22.24 9.54
C PHE A 173 6.61 23.02 10.85
#